data_AF-A0A3C1SF44-F1
#
_entry.id   AF-A0A3C1SF44-F1
#
_cell.length_a   1.000
_cell.length_b   1.000
_cell.length_c   1.000
_cell.angle_alpha   90.00
_cell.angle_beta   90.00
_cell.angle_gamma   90.00
#
_symmetry.space_group_name_H-M   'P 1'
#
loop_
_entity.id
_entity.type
_entity.pdbx_description
1 polymer ?
#
loop_
_entity_poly.entity_id
_entity_poly.type
_entity_poly.pdbx_seq_one_letter_code
_entity_poly.pdbx_strand_id
1 'polypeptide(L)'
;MNEKKILIFVVLILEILLINVSCSNAKDLTASMAKLPVLIEDKDTGAFVELVKAIGEVYTEGNIIREVYPFKRSLNNVIQGKADFHIPLIRNPLIPESSLPFRYSSLPTGPVAFVIYSRKDNPITKQDIEKAAKKSKSDFAYKIDTLQGQKKVYELTELITAAIMMFVFTLNHRMFESHLQNKNKGVQ
;
A
#
# COMPACT_ATOMS: atom_id res chain seq x y z
N MET A 1 -41.93 22.15 -41.82
CA MET A 1 -40.46 22.11 -41.76
C MET A 1 -39.99 21.08 -42.77
N ASN A 2 -39.07 21.42 -43.69
CA ASN A 2 -38.77 20.62 -44.87
C ASN A 2 -38.04 19.31 -44.47
N GLU A 3 -38.38 18.15 -45.04
CA GLU A 3 -37.81 16.85 -44.65
C GLU A 3 -36.27 16.83 -44.76
N LYS A 4 -35.72 17.52 -45.77
CA LYS A 4 -34.26 17.71 -45.91
C LYS A 4 -33.64 18.48 -44.75
N LYS A 5 -34.37 19.44 -44.15
CA LYS A 5 -33.90 20.21 -42.99
C LYS A 5 -33.91 19.35 -41.72
N ILE A 6 -34.87 18.42 -41.60
CA ILE A 6 -34.93 17.46 -40.48
C ILE A 6 -33.76 16.48 -40.58
N LEU A 7 -33.48 15.95 -41.77
CA LEU A 7 -32.35 15.05 -41.98
C LEU A 7 -31.00 15.69 -41.65
N ILE A 8 -30.79 16.94 -42.09
CA ILE A 8 -29.57 17.70 -41.78
C ILE A 8 -29.45 17.93 -40.26
N PHE A 9 -30.55 18.24 -39.58
CA PHE A 9 -30.55 18.47 -38.14
C PHE A 9 -30.22 17.21 -37.34
N VAL A 10 -30.72 16.05 -37.78
CA VAL A 10 -30.43 14.75 -37.15
C VAL A 10 -28.97 14.34 -37.34
N VAL A 11 -28.40 14.57 -38.54
CA VAL A 11 -26.97 14.30 -38.79
C VAL A 11 -26.08 15.21 -37.95
N LEU A 12 -26.41 16.50 -37.83
CA LEU A 12 -25.66 17.43 -36.98
C LEU A 12 -25.68 17.02 -35.50
N ILE A 13 -26.84 16.57 -35.00
CA ILE A 13 -26.98 16.07 -33.64
C ILE A 13 -26.15 14.79 -33.43
N LEU A 14 -26.14 13.88 -34.41
CA LEU A 14 -25.38 12.64 -34.36
C LEU A 14 -23.86 12.91 -34.36
N GLU A 15 -23.39 13.89 -35.13
CA GLU A 15 -21.99 14.34 -35.13
C GLU A 15 -21.58 14.95 -33.78
N ILE A 16 -22.45 15.74 -33.14
CA ILE A 16 -22.21 16.32 -31.80
C ILE A 16 -22.16 15.23 -30.71
N LEU A 17 -22.97 14.18 -30.83
CA LEU A 17 -22.97 13.04 -29.91
C LEU A 17 -21.69 12.20 -29.99
N LEU A 18 -21.05 12.11 -31.15
CA LEU A 18 -19.80 11.35 -31.36
C LEU A 18 -18.54 12.08 -30.84
N ILE A 19 -18.58 13.39 -30.61
CA ILE A 19 -17.44 14.17 -30.08
C ILE A 19 -17.28 13.98 -28.56
N ASN A 20 -18.29 13.43 -27.87
CA ASN A 20 -18.24 13.13 -26.43
C ASN A 20 -17.62 11.76 -26.09
N VAL A 21 -16.95 11.10 -27.06
CA VAL A 21 -16.08 9.95 -26.75
C VAL A 21 -15.01 10.47 -25.80
N SER A 22 -15.21 10.19 -24.52
CA SER A 22 -14.42 10.73 -23.44
C SER A 22 -12.95 10.39 -23.70
N CYS A 23 -12.12 11.42 -23.84
CA CYS A 23 -10.71 11.27 -23.58
C CYS A 23 -10.63 10.77 -22.13
N SER A 24 -10.41 9.46 -21.96
CA SER A 24 -10.14 8.86 -20.66
C SER A 24 -8.89 9.55 -20.15
N ASN A 25 -9.07 10.58 -19.31
CA ASN A 25 -7.96 11.26 -18.68
C ASN A 25 -7.23 10.22 -17.84
N ALA A 26 -6.02 9.90 -18.29
CA ALA A 26 -5.03 9.18 -17.52
C ALA A 26 -5.01 9.75 -16.09
N LYS A 27 -5.35 8.93 -15.08
CA LYS A 27 -5.40 9.38 -13.69
C LYS A 27 -4.00 9.27 -13.10
N ASP A 28 -3.36 10.40 -12.84
CA ASP A 28 -2.15 10.41 -12.01
C ASP A 28 -2.46 9.85 -10.60
N LEU A 29 -1.54 9.03 -10.10
CA LEU A 29 -1.62 8.44 -8.75
C LEU A 29 -0.60 9.12 -7.83
N THR A 30 -0.97 9.29 -6.57
CA THR A 30 -0.08 9.82 -5.53
C THR A 30 0.33 8.71 -4.56
N ALA A 31 1.62 8.42 -4.53
CA ALA A 31 2.27 7.51 -3.61
C ALA A 31 2.71 8.27 -2.33
N SER A 32 2.02 8.02 -1.22
CA SER A 32 2.47 8.50 0.09
C SER A 32 3.45 7.50 0.70
N MET A 33 4.74 7.81 0.64
CA MET A 33 5.79 6.90 1.09
C MET A 33 6.24 7.26 2.51
N ALA A 34 6.35 6.27 3.38
CA ALA A 34 6.79 6.46 4.75
C ALA A 34 8.31 6.46 4.85
N LYS A 35 8.88 7.54 5.40
CA LYS A 35 10.32 7.64 5.62
C LYS A 35 10.82 6.51 6.51
N LEU A 36 11.72 5.69 5.97
CA LEU A 36 12.36 4.58 6.66
C LEU A 36 13.83 4.55 6.20
N PRO A 37 14.81 4.73 7.10
CA PRO A 37 16.23 4.71 6.71
C PRO A 37 16.58 3.48 5.87
N VAL A 38 17.45 3.63 4.87
CA VAL A 38 17.85 2.60 3.89
C VAL A 38 16.75 2.19 2.90
N LEU A 39 15.48 2.15 3.32
CA LEU A 39 14.37 1.67 2.49
C LEU A 39 13.68 2.79 1.69
N ILE A 40 13.48 3.95 2.32
CA ILE A 40 12.87 5.18 1.77
C ILE A 40 13.50 6.38 2.49
N GLU A 41 14.57 6.93 1.92
CA GLU A 41 15.28 8.08 2.51
C GLU A 41 14.66 9.41 2.07
N ASP A 42 14.36 9.48 0.77
CA ASP A 42 13.73 10.60 0.07
C ASP A 42 12.90 10.09 -1.12
N LYS A 43 12.42 10.99 -1.99
CA LYS A 43 11.51 10.66 -3.10
C LYS A 43 12.18 9.91 -4.26
N ASP A 44 13.51 9.88 -4.26
CA ASP A 44 14.35 9.36 -5.34
C ASP A 44 15.27 8.21 -4.88
N THR A 45 15.47 8.03 -3.56
CA THR A 45 16.44 7.08 -2.98
C THR A 45 15.80 6.05 -2.04
N GLY A 46 16.05 4.77 -2.31
CA GLY A 46 15.73 3.64 -1.42
C GLY A 46 15.10 2.45 -2.15
N ALA A 47 15.22 1.25 -1.57
CA ALA A 47 14.73 0.01 -2.21
C ALA A 47 13.22 0.07 -2.56
N PHE A 48 12.42 0.69 -1.69
CA PHE A 48 10.99 0.84 -1.93
C PHE A 48 10.65 1.98 -2.90
N VAL A 49 11.55 2.96 -3.04
CA VAL A 49 11.41 4.00 -4.08
C VAL A 49 11.62 3.37 -5.46
N GLU A 50 12.62 2.50 -5.61
CA GLU A 50 12.84 1.75 -6.85
C GLU A 50 11.64 0.86 -7.20
N LEU A 51 11.03 0.22 -6.20
CA LEU A 51 9.79 -0.53 -6.43
C LEU A 51 8.66 0.37 -6.96
N VAL A 52 8.46 1.55 -6.38
CA VAL A 52 7.41 2.49 -6.86
C VAL A 52 7.74 3.04 -8.25
N LYS A 53 9.02 3.27 -8.58
CA LYS A 53 9.46 3.64 -9.93
C LYS A 53 9.13 2.52 -10.93
N ALA A 54 9.46 1.27 -10.61
CA ALA A 54 9.15 0.11 -11.45
C ALA A 54 7.64 -0.09 -11.65
N ILE A 55 6.82 0.17 -10.62
CA ILE A 55 5.35 0.20 -10.77
C ILE A 55 4.94 1.32 -11.74
N GLY A 56 5.55 2.49 -11.64
CA GLY A 56 5.32 3.62 -12.56
C GLY A 56 5.69 3.32 -14.01
N GLU A 57 6.75 2.55 -14.25
CA GLU A 57 7.16 2.15 -15.61
C GLU A 57 6.14 1.26 -16.32
N VAL A 58 5.36 0.47 -15.57
CA VAL A 58 4.33 -0.41 -16.12
C VAL A 58 2.92 0.17 -16.04
N TYR A 59 2.74 1.30 -15.35
CA TYR A 59 1.47 1.99 -15.22
C TYR A 59 1.19 2.85 -16.45
N THR A 60 0.23 2.46 -17.27
CA THR A 60 -0.05 3.12 -18.56
C THR A 60 -1.14 4.19 -18.47
N GLU A 61 -1.86 4.28 -17.35
CA GLU A 61 -2.98 5.20 -17.18
C GLU A 61 -2.55 6.54 -16.56
N GLY A 62 -1.27 6.87 -16.45
CA GLY A 62 -0.82 8.16 -15.90
C GLY A 62 0.55 8.07 -15.26
N ASN A 63 0.87 9.06 -14.43
CA ASN A 63 2.13 9.12 -13.68
C ASN A 63 1.91 8.78 -12.21
N ILE A 64 2.95 8.26 -11.56
CA ILE A 64 2.98 8.08 -10.10
C ILE A 64 3.81 9.21 -9.47
N ILE A 65 3.13 10.14 -8.82
CA ILE A 65 3.71 11.21 -8.01
C ILE A 65 4.17 10.62 -6.68
N ARG A 66 5.46 10.78 -6.36
CA ARG A 66 6.07 10.19 -5.16
C ARG A 66 6.37 11.26 -4.12
N GLU A 67 5.86 11.08 -2.90
CA GLU A 67 6.12 11.98 -1.78
C GLU A 67 6.49 11.21 -0.52
N VAL A 68 7.42 11.75 0.27
CA VAL A 68 7.92 11.12 1.49
C VAL A 68 7.44 11.86 2.73
N TYR A 69 6.90 11.11 3.69
CA TYR A 69 6.31 11.63 4.92
C TYR A 69 6.71 10.80 6.14
N PRO A 70 6.60 11.35 7.37
CA PRO A 70 6.61 10.54 8.58
C PRO A 70 5.54 9.44 8.50
N PHE A 71 5.86 8.23 8.99
CA PHE A 71 5.04 7.03 8.83
C PHE A 71 3.54 7.26 9.11
N LYS A 72 3.20 7.84 10.27
CA LYS A 72 1.81 8.12 10.65
C LYS A 72 1.10 9.06 9.68
N ARG A 73 1.79 10.09 9.19
CA ARG A 73 1.23 11.05 8.21
C ARG A 73 1.01 10.38 6.87
N SER A 74 1.97 9.59 6.42
CA SER A 74 1.90 8.83 5.17
C SER A 74 0.66 7.93 5.11
N LEU A 75 0.43 7.12 6.15
CA LEU A 75 -0.78 6.28 6.24
C LEU A 75 -2.07 7.12 6.34
N ASN A 76 -2.05 8.19 7.14
CA ASN A 76 -3.20 9.06 7.30
C ASN A 76 -3.60 9.78 6.00
N ASN A 77 -2.66 10.07 5.10
CA ASN A 77 -2.96 10.64 3.79
C ASN A 77 -3.85 9.69 2.97
N VAL A 78 -3.59 8.38 3.00
CA VAL A 78 -4.44 7.38 2.30
C VAL A 78 -5.82 7.26 2.95
N ILE A 79 -5.86 7.22 4.29
CA ILE A 79 -7.11 7.17 5.05
C ILE A 79 -8.00 8.38 4.75
N GLN A 80 -7.40 9.56 4.60
CA GLN A 80 -8.11 10.81 4.29
C GLN A 80 -8.35 11.04 2.79
N GLY A 81 -7.94 10.11 1.91
CA GLY A 81 -8.07 10.26 0.46
C GLY A 81 -7.18 11.34 -0.16
N LYS A 82 -6.12 11.77 0.54
CA LYS A 82 -5.11 12.72 0.06
C LYS A 82 -3.99 12.08 -0.76
N ALA A 83 -3.92 10.75 -0.73
CA ALA A 83 -3.02 9.94 -1.54
C ALA A 83 -3.71 8.64 -1.92
N ASP A 84 -3.31 8.04 -3.03
CA ASP A 84 -3.95 6.83 -3.55
C ASP A 84 -3.43 5.57 -2.85
N PHE A 85 -2.14 5.54 -2.50
CA PHE A 85 -1.56 4.42 -1.75
C PHE A 85 -0.41 4.81 -0.81
N HIS A 86 -0.15 3.92 0.15
CA HIS A 86 0.90 4.04 1.16
C HIS A 86 1.85 2.85 1.12
N ILE A 87 3.14 3.15 1.38
CA ILE A 87 4.18 2.14 1.50
C ILE A 87 5.24 2.54 2.55
N PRO A 88 5.77 1.60 3.34
CA PRO A 88 5.35 0.20 3.48
C PRO A 88 4.46 -0.02 4.71
N LEU A 89 3.63 -1.05 4.70
CA LEU A 89 2.80 -1.45 5.84
C LEU A 89 2.83 -2.96 6.09
N ILE A 90 3.05 -3.34 7.34
CA ILE A 90 2.97 -4.74 7.76
C ILE A 90 1.51 -5.10 8.04
N ARG A 91 1.03 -6.22 7.49
CA ARG A 91 -0.30 -6.75 7.80
C ARG A 91 -0.36 -7.29 9.23
N ASN A 92 -1.35 -6.87 10.00
CA ASN A 92 -1.71 -7.54 11.24
C ASN A 92 -2.79 -8.63 10.94
N PRO A 93 -2.47 -9.92 11.05
CA PRO A 93 -3.42 -11.00 10.74
C PRO A 93 -4.57 -11.12 11.76
N LEU A 94 -4.45 -10.49 12.94
CA LEU A 94 -5.47 -10.52 13.98
C LEU A 94 -6.57 -9.46 13.77
N ILE A 95 -6.34 -8.50 12.87
CA ILE A 95 -7.29 -7.44 12.56
C ILE A 95 -7.95 -7.77 11.21
N PRO A 96 -9.28 -8.03 11.17
CA PRO A 96 -9.97 -8.28 9.92
C PRO A 96 -9.84 -7.09 8.98
N GLU A 97 -9.44 -7.33 7.73
CA GLU A 97 -9.25 -6.26 6.74
C GLU A 97 -10.54 -5.47 6.47
N SER A 98 -11.70 -6.13 6.57
CA SER A 98 -13.02 -5.48 6.47
C SER A 98 -13.28 -4.40 7.53
N SER A 99 -12.52 -4.38 8.62
CA SER A 99 -12.61 -3.36 9.66
C SER A 99 -11.72 -2.14 9.43
N LEU A 100 -10.84 -2.18 8.40
CA LEU A 100 -9.87 -1.13 8.14
C LEU A 100 -10.39 -0.10 7.13
N PRO A 101 -10.00 1.17 7.25
CA PRO A 101 -10.37 2.23 6.30
C PRO A 101 -9.53 2.21 5.01
N PHE A 102 -8.79 1.13 4.77
CA PHE A 102 -7.91 0.91 3.63
C PHE A 102 -7.85 -0.59 3.33
N ARG A 103 -7.32 -0.93 2.15
CA ARG A 103 -7.14 -2.32 1.70
C ARG A 103 -5.66 -2.61 1.52
N TYR A 104 -5.25 -3.84 1.74
CA TYR A 104 -3.88 -4.26 1.40
C TYR A 104 -3.77 -4.61 -0.09
N SER A 105 -2.55 -4.55 -0.62
CA SER A 105 -2.25 -5.13 -1.93
C SER A 105 -2.57 -6.63 -1.94
N SER A 106 -3.06 -7.15 -3.06
CA SER A 106 -3.33 -8.59 -3.23
C SER A 106 -2.04 -9.42 -3.17
N LEU A 107 -0.92 -8.84 -3.62
CA LEU A 107 0.41 -9.44 -3.56
C LEU A 107 1.27 -8.79 -2.47
N PRO A 108 2.02 -9.60 -1.71
CA PRO A 108 2.99 -9.09 -0.77
C PRO A 108 4.28 -8.64 -1.44
N THR A 109 4.93 -7.63 -0.85
CA THR A 109 6.23 -7.15 -1.32
C THR A 109 7.39 -8.01 -0.84
N GLY A 110 7.21 -8.70 0.29
CA GLY A 110 8.20 -9.61 0.85
C GLY A 110 7.98 -9.88 2.34
N PRO A 111 8.72 -10.85 2.90
CA PRO A 111 8.73 -11.11 4.33
C PRO A 111 9.50 -10.02 5.08
N VAL A 112 9.09 -9.74 6.33
CA VAL A 112 9.85 -8.89 7.25
C VAL A 112 10.59 -9.75 8.26
N ALA A 113 11.91 -9.58 8.35
CA ALA A 113 12.71 -10.17 9.40
C ALA A 113 12.73 -9.26 10.63
N PHE A 114 12.37 -9.80 11.78
CA PHE A 114 12.53 -9.12 13.05
C PHE A 114 13.81 -9.58 13.73
N VAL A 115 14.66 -8.63 14.10
CA VAL A 115 15.92 -8.87 14.78
C VAL A 115 15.77 -8.44 16.23
N ILE A 116 16.15 -9.33 17.16
CA ILE A 116 16.20 -9.03 18.58
C ILE A 116 17.64 -8.68 18.93
N TYR A 117 17.84 -7.46 19.40
CA TYR A 117 19.10 -7.03 19.97
C TYR A 117 19.06 -7.23 21.49
N SER A 118 20.10 -7.86 22.03
CA SER A 118 20.28 -8.03 23.47
C SER A 118 21.66 -7.56 23.88
N ARG A 119 21.85 -7.25 25.18
CA ARG A 119 23.16 -6.86 25.68
C ARG A 119 24.09 -8.07 25.64
N LYS A 120 25.35 -7.84 25.29
CA LYS A 120 26.36 -8.90 25.15
C LYS A 120 26.58 -9.69 26.46
N ASP A 121 26.49 -9.00 27.60
CA ASP A 121 26.65 -9.56 28.94
C ASP A 121 25.41 -10.30 29.47
N ASN A 122 24.25 -10.09 28.84
CA ASN A 122 23.01 -10.77 29.16
C ASN A 122 22.24 -11.11 27.87
N PRO A 123 22.74 -12.10 27.09
CA PRO A 123 22.17 -12.43 25.80
C PRO A 123 20.78 -13.03 25.95
N ILE A 124 19.85 -12.62 25.09
CA ILE A 124 18.54 -13.28 24.95
C ILE A 124 18.71 -14.45 23.98
N THR A 125 18.44 -15.66 24.45
CA THR A 125 18.53 -16.87 23.63
C THR A 125 17.20 -17.22 22.99
N LYS A 126 17.22 -18.11 21.98
CA LYS A 126 16.01 -18.67 21.39
C LYS A 126 15.11 -19.34 22.43
N GLN A 127 15.70 -20.04 23.40
CA GLN A 127 14.98 -20.72 24.47
C GLN A 127 14.25 -19.74 25.39
N ASP A 128 14.84 -18.57 25.66
CA ASP A 128 14.20 -17.52 26.44
C ASP A 128 12.95 -16.98 25.75
N ILE A 129 13.02 -16.80 24.42
CA ILE A 129 11.90 -16.37 23.59
C ILE A 129 10.80 -17.43 23.59
N GLU A 130 11.15 -18.70 23.35
CA GLU A 130 10.19 -19.82 23.34
C GLU A 130 9.51 -20.01 24.70
N LYS A 131 10.27 -19.84 25.80
CA LYS A 131 9.74 -19.91 27.17
C LYS A 131 8.80 -18.74 27.46
N ALA A 132 9.13 -17.54 26.99
CA ALA A 132 8.31 -16.36 27.17
C ALA A 132 7.02 -16.41 26.32
N ALA A 133 7.08 -16.97 25.11
CA ALA A 133 5.91 -17.17 24.24
C ALA A 133 4.89 -18.18 24.79
N LYS A 134 5.32 -19.10 25.65
CA LYS A 134 4.46 -20.11 26.30
C LYS A 134 3.77 -19.61 27.57
N LYS A 135 4.08 -18.40 28.05
CA LYS A 135 3.48 -17.81 29.26
C LYS A 135 2.31 -16.87 28.88
N SER A 136 1.37 -16.69 29.82
CA SER A 136 0.29 -15.69 29.73
C SER A 136 0.86 -14.30 29.42
N LYS A 137 0.11 -13.46 28.68
CA LYS A 137 0.47 -12.07 28.32
C LYS A 137 0.93 -11.20 29.51
N SER A 138 0.53 -11.54 30.74
CA SER A 138 0.92 -10.86 31.98
C SER A 138 2.36 -11.11 32.44
N ASP A 139 3.02 -12.17 31.94
CA ASP A 139 4.27 -12.70 32.48
C ASP A 139 5.47 -12.56 31.51
N PHE A 140 5.32 -11.76 30.45
CA PHE A 140 6.38 -11.51 29.50
C PHE A 140 7.48 -10.65 30.13
N ALA A 141 8.59 -11.27 30.51
CA ALA A 141 9.66 -10.65 31.31
C ALA A 141 10.49 -9.57 30.58
N TYR A 142 10.24 -9.34 29.28
CA TYR A 142 11.01 -8.41 28.46
C TYR A 142 10.14 -7.24 27.98
N LYS A 143 10.64 -6.02 28.13
CA LYS A 143 9.98 -4.83 27.60
C LYS A 143 10.41 -4.63 26.14
N ILE A 144 9.46 -4.64 25.21
CA ILE A 144 9.72 -4.27 23.81
C ILE A 144 9.69 -2.75 23.72
N ASP A 145 10.86 -2.13 23.64
CA ASP A 145 10.97 -0.71 23.30
C ASP A 145 11.15 -0.59 21.78
N THR A 146 10.21 0.06 21.10
CA THR A 146 10.34 0.44 19.70
C THR A 146 11.01 1.82 19.61
N LEU A 147 11.93 1.99 18.67
CA LEU A 147 12.46 3.31 18.35
C LEU A 147 11.30 4.20 17.85
N GLN A 148 11.35 5.48 18.25
CA GLN A 148 10.32 6.52 18.13
C GLN A 148 9.17 6.25 17.13
N GLY A 149 7.94 6.21 17.65
CA GLY A 149 6.71 6.33 16.84
C GLY A 149 5.86 5.08 16.68
N GLN A 150 6.35 3.89 17.06
CA GLN A 150 5.61 2.62 16.94
C GLN A 150 5.30 1.95 18.28
N LYS A 151 5.02 2.76 19.31
CA LYS A 151 4.82 2.29 20.70
C LYS A 151 3.61 1.36 20.91
N LYS A 152 2.76 1.18 19.89
CA LYS A 152 1.43 0.59 20.04
C LYS A 152 1.08 -0.50 19.04
N VAL A 153 2.01 -0.86 18.14
CA VAL A 153 1.64 -1.59 16.92
C VAL A 153 1.96 -3.08 16.97
N TYR A 154 2.89 -3.54 17.81
CA TYR A 154 3.30 -4.95 17.81
C TYR A 154 3.56 -5.50 19.22
N GLU A 155 2.77 -6.50 19.62
CA GLU A 155 3.06 -7.39 20.75
C GLU A 155 3.90 -8.60 20.27
N LEU A 156 4.72 -9.23 21.14
CA LEU A 156 5.63 -10.31 20.73
C LEU A 156 4.94 -11.49 20.03
N THR A 157 3.67 -11.75 20.35
CA THR A 157 2.86 -12.78 19.68
C THR A 157 2.60 -12.47 18.21
N GLU A 158 2.58 -11.20 17.82
CA GLU A 158 2.41 -10.77 16.42
C GLU A 158 3.71 -10.90 15.62
N LEU A 159 4.87 -10.84 16.28
CA LEU A 159 6.20 -11.01 15.69
C LEU A 159 6.46 -12.46 15.21
N ILE A 160 5.83 -13.45 15.85
CA ILE A 160 6.02 -14.88 15.56
C ILE A 160 5.16 -15.33 14.37
N THR A 161 4.11 -14.58 14.04
CA THR A 161 3.21 -14.89 12.92
C THR A 161 3.61 -14.04 11.73
N ALA A 162 4.52 -14.57 10.88
CA ALA A 162 5.03 -14.00 9.63
C ALA A 162 4.44 -12.62 9.25
N ALA A 163 5.12 -11.55 9.65
CA ALA A 163 4.81 -10.21 9.18
C ALA A 163 5.12 -10.13 7.67
N ILE A 164 4.07 -9.89 6.90
CA ILE A 164 4.17 -9.71 5.47
C ILE A 164 4.06 -8.22 5.17
N MET A 165 5.08 -7.69 4.48
CA MET A 165 5.09 -6.30 4.07
C MET A 165 4.23 -6.10 2.83
N MET A 166 3.33 -5.14 2.89
CA MET A 166 2.37 -4.84 1.85
C MET A 166 2.25 -3.32 1.65
N PHE A 167 1.61 -2.96 0.54
CA PHE A 167 1.10 -1.62 0.33
C PHE A 167 -0.35 -1.54 0.78
N VAL A 168 -0.86 -0.32 0.99
CA VAL A 168 -2.30 -0.11 1.18
C VAL A 168 -2.86 0.94 0.26
N PHE A 169 -4.12 0.71 -0.15
CA PHE A 169 -4.88 1.58 -1.04
C PHE A 169 -6.09 2.18 -0.34
N THR A 170 -6.54 3.34 -0.80
CA THR A 170 -7.80 3.93 -0.37
C THR A 170 -9.01 3.15 -0.90
N LEU A 171 -10.10 3.07 -0.12
CA LEU A 171 -11.30 2.28 -0.46
C LEU A 171 -12.04 2.79 -1.71
N ASN A 172 -11.77 4.02 -2.15
CA ASN A 172 -12.38 4.58 -3.36
C ASN A 172 -11.77 4.06 -4.68
N HIS A 173 -10.71 3.24 -4.63
CA HIS A 173 -10.01 2.76 -5.83
C HIS A 173 -10.33 1.30 -6.17
N ARG A 174 -11.29 1.08 -7.07
CA ARG A 174 -11.59 -0.24 -7.68
C ARG A 174 -10.73 -0.58 -8.91
N MET A 175 -9.90 0.33 -9.42
CA MET A 175 -9.32 0.21 -10.77
C MET A 175 -7.98 -0.55 -10.87
N PHE A 176 -7.14 -0.58 -9.82
CA PHE A 176 -5.78 -1.11 -9.97
C PHE A 176 -5.71 -2.65 -10.08
N GLU A 177 -6.63 -3.36 -9.43
CA GLU A 177 -6.63 -4.83 -9.41
C GLU A 177 -7.14 -5.47 -10.71
N SER A 178 -8.00 -4.78 -11.48
CA SER A 178 -8.56 -5.34 -12.72
C SER A 178 -7.52 -5.49 -13.84
N HIS A 179 -6.50 -4.64 -13.84
CA HIS A 179 -5.44 -4.65 -14.86
C HIS A 179 -4.32 -5.65 -14.54
N LEU A 180 -4.01 -5.89 -13.26
CA LEU A 180 -3.04 -6.89 -12.85
C LEU A 180 -3.57 -8.33 -13.02
N GLN A 181 -4.86 -8.57 -12.79
CA GLN A 181 -5.47 -9.90 -13.00
C GLN A 181 -5.64 -10.25 -14.49
N ASN A 182 -5.78 -9.27 -15.38
CA ASN A 182 -6.00 -9.54 -16.80
C ASN A 182 -4.74 -10.01 -17.54
N LYS A 183 -3.53 -9.64 -17.08
CA LYS A 183 -2.27 -10.12 -17.69
C LYS A 183 -1.93 -11.58 -17.36
N ASN A 184 -2.42 -12.13 -16.24
CA ASN A 184 -2.19 -13.52 -15.86
C ASN A 184 -3.14 -14.53 -16.51
N LYS A 185 -4.11 -14.07 -17.33
CA LYS A 185 -4.97 -14.94 -18.14
C LYS A 185 -4.48 -15.14 -19.58
N GLY A 186 -3.33 -14.54 -19.94
CA GLY A 186 -2.74 -14.63 -21.27
C GLY A 186 -1.53 -15.57 -21.39
N VAL A 187 -1.24 -16.36 -20.36
CA VAL A 187 -0.21 -17.42 -20.40
C VAL A 187 -0.87 -18.73 -20.00
N GLN A 188 -1.51 -19.36 -20.99
CA GLN A 188 -1.73 -20.82 -21.03
C GLN A 188 -1.02 -21.36 -22.26
#